data_AF-A0A818KIC7-F1
#
_entry.id   AF-A0A818KIC7-F1
#
_cell.length_a   1.000
_cell.length_b   1.000
_cell.length_c   1.000
_cell.angle_alpha   90.00
_cell.angle_beta   90.00
_cell.angle_gamma   90.00
#
_symmetry.space_group_name_H-M   'P 1'
#
loop_
_entity.id
_entity.type
_entity.pdbx_description
1 polymer ?
#
loop_
_entity_poly.entity_id
_entity_poly.type
_entity_poly.pdbx_seq_one_letter_code
_entity_poly.pdbx_strand_id
1 'polypeptide(L)'
;MTIDPTKISTSITPFAMIDEQTAITSEQEILFTMHTVFRVGEIKQMAENSRLWEVQLTITDESDPQLAALTDHVKQEICSERWYQMGQLMLQVGHFAQAEELYKELLANASDDSDRAYVYHHIGYLKAGQGEYQQAVTFYEKSLEIKRKTLPEDDASLAPT
;
A
#
# COMPACT_ATOMS: atom_id res chain seq x y z
N MET A 1 -26.43 5.58 13.37
CA MET A 1 -25.62 4.80 14.32
C MET A 1 -24.20 5.33 14.20
N THR A 2 -23.79 6.20 15.10
CA THR A 2 -22.55 6.97 14.96
C THR A 2 -21.39 6.14 15.50
N ILE A 3 -20.50 5.69 14.61
CA ILE A 3 -19.30 4.94 15.00
C ILE A 3 -18.27 5.96 15.45
N ASP A 4 -17.88 5.89 16.72
CA ASP A 4 -16.85 6.71 17.33
C ASP A 4 -15.48 6.08 17.05
N PRO A 5 -14.61 6.70 16.21
CA PRO A 5 -13.32 6.10 15.85
C PRO A 5 -12.38 5.95 17.04
N THR A 6 -12.58 6.67 18.14
CA THR A 6 -11.79 6.48 19.37
C THR A 6 -12.20 5.25 20.18
N LYS A 7 -13.33 4.61 19.83
CA LYS A 7 -13.78 3.33 20.42
C LYS A 7 -13.41 2.09 19.62
N ILE A 8 -12.82 2.25 18.43
CA ILE A 8 -11.97 1.20 17.87
C ILE A 8 -10.64 1.29 18.63
N SER A 9 -10.68 0.88 19.90
CA SER A 9 -9.47 0.50 20.60
C SER A 9 -9.00 -0.76 19.90
N THR A 10 -8.06 -0.58 18.96
CA THR A 10 -7.18 -1.63 18.47
C THR A 10 -6.28 -2.06 19.64
N SER A 11 -6.89 -2.75 20.61
CA SER A 11 -6.22 -3.78 21.41
C SER A 11 -5.92 -4.96 20.49
N ILE A 12 -5.15 -4.69 19.44
CA ILE A 12 -4.36 -5.69 18.75
C ILE A 12 -3.41 -6.17 19.84
N THR A 13 -3.68 -7.32 20.43
CA THR A 13 -2.69 -8.02 21.25
C THR A 13 -1.60 -8.43 20.25
N PRO A 14 -0.44 -7.75 20.14
CA PRO A 14 0.37 -7.79 18.92
C PRO A 14 1.12 -9.10 18.71
N PHE A 15 1.07 -9.97 19.72
CA PHE A 15 1.82 -11.19 19.81
C PHE A 15 0.98 -12.28 20.49
N ALA A 16 1.22 -13.52 20.08
CA ALA A 16 0.89 -14.70 20.86
C ALA A 16 2.17 -15.48 21.14
N MET A 17 2.38 -15.90 22.39
CA MET A 17 3.37 -16.93 22.70
C MET A 17 2.83 -18.26 22.18
N ILE A 18 3.60 -18.96 21.35
CA ILE A 18 3.20 -20.26 20.77
C ILE A 18 4.07 -21.42 21.27
N ASP A 19 4.64 -21.27 22.47
CA ASP A 19 5.50 -22.23 23.18
C ASP A 19 4.86 -23.65 23.34
N GLU A 20 3.53 -23.78 23.21
CA GLU A 20 2.83 -25.09 23.22
C GLU A 20 2.77 -25.79 21.84
N GLN A 21 3.12 -25.10 20.75
CA GLN A 21 3.07 -25.60 19.36
C GLN A 21 4.42 -25.52 18.62
N THR A 22 5.50 -25.22 19.35
CA THR A 22 6.86 -25.11 18.81
C THR A 22 7.38 -26.43 18.20
N ALA A 23 8.19 -26.30 17.14
CA ALA A 23 8.96 -27.42 16.58
C ALA A 23 10.28 -27.68 17.34
N ILE A 24 10.74 -26.73 18.16
CA ILE A 24 12.03 -26.73 18.86
C ILE A 24 11.79 -26.34 20.33
N THR A 25 11.62 -27.34 21.20
CA THR A 25 11.23 -27.19 22.62
C THR A 25 12.21 -26.43 23.53
N SER A 26 13.29 -25.86 22.98
CA SER A 26 14.27 -25.03 23.69
C SER A 26 14.18 -23.55 23.33
N GLU A 27 13.33 -23.17 22.37
CA GLU A 27 13.17 -21.79 21.89
C GLU A 27 11.80 -21.25 22.33
N GLN A 28 11.73 -19.95 22.62
CA GLN A 28 10.45 -19.26 22.82
C GLN A 28 10.01 -18.68 21.49
N GLU A 29 8.80 -19.03 21.05
CA GLU A 29 8.28 -18.65 19.74
C GLU A 29 7.18 -17.59 19.90
N ILE A 30 7.37 -16.46 19.22
CA ILE A 30 6.47 -15.31 19.25
C ILE A 30 5.83 -15.16 17.87
N LEU A 31 4.51 -15.35 17.79
CA LEU A 31 3.75 -15.13 16.56
C LEU A 31 3.31 -13.66 16.48
N PHE A 32 3.71 -12.96 15.41
CA PHE A 32 3.26 -11.61 15.10
C PHE A 32 2.08 -11.61 14.12
N THR A 33 1.24 -10.58 14.20
CA THR A 33 0.18 -10.35 13.21
C THR A 33 0.75 -9.94 11.85
N MET A 34 0.05 -10.28 10.77
CA MET A 34 0.37 -9.77 9.43
C MET A 34 0.38 -8.23 9.43
N HIS A 35 1.37 -7.65 8.75
CA HIS A 35 1.62 -6.19 8.64
C HIS A 35 2.20 -5.51 9.90
N THR A 36 2.64 -6.23 10.93
CA THR A 36 3.43 -5.61 12.02
C THR A 36 4.78 -5.11 11.49
N VAL A 37 5.07 -3.82 11.67
CA VAL A 37 6.35 -3.20 11.28
C VAL A 37 7.25 -3.07 12.50
N PHE A 38 8.54 -3.34 12.31
CA PHE A 38 9.56 -3.22 13.35
C PHE A 38 10.69 -2.30 12.90
N ARG A 39 11.14 -1.41 13.80
CA ARG A 39 12.48 -0.85 13.73
C ARG A 39 13.47 -1.89 14.24
N VAL A 40 14.40 -2.28 13.39
CA VAL A 40 15.61 -3.01 13.81
C VAL A 40 16.52 -2.01 14.54
N GLY A 41 16.83 -2.32 15.79
CA GLY A 41 17.73 -1.56 16.65
C GLY A 41 19.15 -2.13 16.63
N GLU A 42 19.70 -2.40 17.81
CA GLU A 42 21.03 -2.97 17.95
C GLU A 42 21.06 -4.46 17.55
N ILE A 43 22.12 -4.87 16.86
CA ILE A 43 22.41 -6.26 16.51
C ILE A 43 23.73 -6.65 17.17
N LYS A 44 23.71 -7.63 18.07
CA LYS A 44 24.84 -8.08 18.88
C LYS A 44 25.12 -9.56 18.64
N GLN A 45 26.38 -9.92 18.42
CA GLN A 45 26.79 -11.32 18.41
C GLN A 45 26.88 -11.83 19.85
N MET A 46 26.29 -12.98 20.14
CA MET A 46 26.31 -13.51 21.51
C MET A 46 27.71 -14.01 21.89
N ALA A 47 28.24 -13.52 23.01
CA ALA A 47 29.61 -13.82 23.44
C ALA A 47 29.88 -15.32 23.67
N GLU A 48 28.85 -16.09 24.04
CA GLU A 48 28.94 -17.53 24.31
C GLU A 48 28.82 -18.39 23.04
N ASN A 49 28.28 -17.85 21.94
CA ASN A 49 28.10 -18.59 20.70
C ASN A 49 28.15 -17.66 19.48
N SER A 50 29.26 -17.73 18.73
CA SER A 50 29.49 -16.91 17.52
C SER A 50 28.53 -17.18 16.36
N ARG A 51 27.64 -18.18 16.46
CA ARG A 51 26.57 -18.43 15.48
C ARG A 51 25.24 -17.79 15.85
N LEU A 52 25.09 -17.29 17.08
CA LEU A 52 23.86 -16.66 17.57
C LEU A 52 24.01 -15.14 17.65
N TRP A 53 22.91 -14.46 17.30
CA TRP A 53 22.83 -13.01 17.25
C TRP A 53 21.57 -12.55 17.98
N GLU A 54 21.74 -11.64 18.92
CA GLU A 54 20.66 -10.89 19.55
C GLU A 54 20.31 -9.71 18.64
N VAL A 55 19.02 -9.57 18.31
CA VAL A 55 18.49 -8.47 17.50
C VAL A 55 17.42 -7.75 18.30
N GLN A 56 17.66 -6.48 18.62
CA GLN A 56 16.65 -5.65 19.27
C GLN A 56 15.61 -5.22 18.23
N LEU A 57 14.34 -5.58 18.44
CA LEU A 57 13.21 -5.16 17.62
C LEU A 57 12.29 -4.26 18.44
N THR A 58 11.93 -3.10 17.88
CA THR A 58 10.95 -2.18 18.46
C THR A 58 9.76 -2.09 17.52
N ILE A 59 8.56 -2.41 18.00
CA ILE A 59 7.31 -2.22 17.24
C ILE A 59 7.19 -0.74 16.87
N THR A 60 6.81 -0.46 15.62
CA THR A 60 6.59 0.90 15.13
C THR A 60 5.25 0.98 14.38
N ASP A 61 4.73 2.20 14.25
CA ASP A 61 3.46 2.53 13.61
C ASP A 61 3.58 3.81 12.76
N GLU A 62 2.48 4.25 12.15
CA GLU A 62 2.43 5.39 11.23
C GLU A 62 2.83 6.73 11.88
N SER A 63 2.92 6.83 13.21
CA SER A 63 3.39 8.03 13.92
C SER A 63 4.92 8.18 13.96
N ASP A 64 5.67 7.16 13.52
CA ASP A 64 7.13 7.16 13.53
C ASP A 64 7.72 8.11 12.48
N PRO A 65 8.47 9.16 12.89
CA PRO A 65 8.97 10.16 11.95
C PRO A 65 9.96 9.62 10.92
N GLN A 66 10.68 8.53 11.21
CA GLN A 66 11.61 7.92 10.24
C GLN A 66 10.86 7.02 9.25
N LEU A 67 9.83 6.32 9.70
CA LEU A 67 8.97 5.53 8.81
C LEU A 67 8.18 6.47 7.88
N ALA A 68 7.64 7.57 8.43
CA ALA A 68 7.00 8.62 7.65
C ALA A 68 7.96 9.27 6.65
N ALA A 69 9.16 9.70 7.08
CA ALA A 69 10.15 10.31 6.19
C ALA A 69 10.67 9.33 5.12
N LEU A 70 10.87 8.05 5.45
CA LEU A 70 11.20 7.02 4.46
C LEU A 70 10.05 6.83 3.48
N THR A 71 8.80 6.78 3.97
CA THR A 71 7.61 6.66 3.13
C THR A 71 7.53 7.86 2.18
N ASP A 72 7.65 9.09 2.66
CA ASP A 72 7.58 10.29 1.84
C ASP A 72 8.76 10.44 0.87
N HIS A 73 9.96 10.01 1.25
CA HIS A 73 11.10 9.93 0.33
C HIS A 73 10.84 8.91 -0.78
N VAL A 74 10.31 7.74 -0.42
CA VAL A 74 9.85 6.71 -1.38
C VAL A 74 8.71 7.24 -2.25
N LYS A 75 7.76 8.02 -1.73
CA LYS A 75 6.72 8.71 -2.53
C LYS A 75 7.33 9.68 -3.56
N GLN A 76 8.38 10.41 -3.18
CA GLN A 76 9.04 11.41 -4.03
C GLN A 76 9.96 10.81 -5.10
N GLU A 77 10.62 9.68 -4.82
CA GLU A 77 11.48 8.98 -5.79
C GLU A 77 10.72 8.06 -6.77
N ILE A 78 9.41 7.86 -6.56
CA ILE A 78 8.61 6.90 -7.32
C ILE A 78 7.87 7.55 -8.50
N CYS A 79 8.26 7.14 -9.72
CA CYS A 79 7.52 7.42 -10.95
C CYS A 79 6.17 6.66 -11.01
N SER A 80 5.26 7.13 -11.87
CA SER A 80 3.87 6.69 -12.00
C SER A 80 3.64 5.17 -12.12
N GLU A 81 4.55 4.42 -12.74
CA GLU A 81 4.47 2.95 -12.86
C GLU A 81 4.52 2.20 -11.51
N ARG A 82 5.20 2.72 -10.49
CA ARG A 82 5.32 2.03 -9.18
C ARG A 82 4.13 2.33 -8.27
N TRP A 83 3.53 3.50 -8.40
CA TRP A 83 2.25 3.82 -7.76
C TRP A 83 1.10 2.93 -8.27
N TYR A 84 1.14 2.52 -9.54
CA TYR A 84 0.28 1.48 -10.10
C TYR A 84 0.43 0.15 -9.34
N GLN A 85 1.66 -0.33 -9.17
CA GLN A 85 1.93 -1.58 -8.45
C GLN A 85 1.44 -1.52 -7.00
N MET A 86 1.63 -0.39 -6.32
CA MET A 86 1.16 -0.16 -4.94
C MET A 86 -0.36 -0.21 -4.84
N GLY A 87 -1.08 0.48 -5.73
CA GLY A 87 -2.54 0.46 -5.76
C GLY A 87 -3.12 -0.92 -6.12
N GLN A 88 -2.46 -1.69 -6.99
CA GLN A 88 -2.82 -3.10 -7.23
C GLN A 88 -2.59 -3.98 -6.00
N LEU A 89 -1.50 -3.78 -5.26
CA LEU A 89 -1.24 -4.48 -4.00
C LEU A 89 -2.32 -4.17 -2.96
N MET A 90 -2.69 -2.89 -2.79
CA MET A 90 -3.78 -2.48 -1.90
C MET A 90 -5.12 -3.11 -2.31
N LEU A 91 -5.40 -3.25 -3.61
CA LEU A 91 -6.57 -3.96 -4.11
C LEU A 91 -6.54 -5.46 -3.78
N GLN A 92 -5.41 -6.13 -3.93
CA GLN A 92 -5.26 -7.56 -3.61
C GLN A 92 -5.37 -7.84 -2.11
N VAL A 93 -4.96 -6.90 -1.26
CA VAL A 93 -5.11 -6.98 0.21
C VAL A 93 -6.49 -6.47 0.68
N GLY A 94 -7.31 -5.91 -0.22
CA GLY A 94 -8.67 -5.42 0.09
C GLY A 94 -8.72 -4.05 0.78
N HIS A 95 -7.61 -3.30 0.78
CA HIS A 95 -7.47 -1.98 1.39
C HIS A 95 -7.98 -0.86 0.46
N PHE A 96 -9.24 -0.98 0.02
CA PHE A 96 -9.83 -0.11 -1.00
C PHE A 96 -9.85 1.39 -0.62
N ALA A 97 -10.01 1.72 0.67
CA ALA A 97 -10.03 3.11 1.14
C ALA A 97 -8.66 3.81 0.97
N GLN A 98 -7.57 3.14 1.37
CA GLN A 98 -6.20 3.63 1.21
C GLN A 98 -5.83 3.79 -0.28
N ALA A 99 -6.28 2.85 -1.13
CA ALA A 99 -6.14 2.98 -2.58
C ALA A 99 -6.90 4.19 -3.15
N GLU A 100 -8.10 4.50 -2.63
CA GLU A 100 -8.89 5.64 -3.10
C GLU A 100 -8.28 6.99 -2.68
N GLU A 101 -7.75 7.10 -1.46
CA GLU A 101 -7.01 8.29 -1.00
C GLU A 101 -5.73 8.49 -1.81
N LEU A 102 -4.97 7.42 -2.04
CA LEU A 102 -3.78 7.44 -2.86
C LEU A 102 -4.06 7.97 -4.28
N TYR A 103 -5.05 7.41 -4.99
CA TYR A 103 -5.34 7.87 -6.35
C TYR A 103 -5.90 9.31 -6.40
N LYS A 104 -6.51 9.83 -5.31
CA LYS A 104 -6.87 11.25 -5.20
C LYS A 104 -5.64 12.15 -5.06
N GLU A 105 -4.67 11.76 -4.23
CA GLU A 105 -3.40 12.48 -4.07
C GLU A 105 -2.61 12.52 -5.39
N LEU A 106 -2.52 11.37 -6.08
CA LEU A 106 -1.89 11.28 -7.40
C LEU A 106 -2.60 12.13 -8.45
N LEU A 107 -3.94 12.20 -8.43
CA LEU A 107 -4.70 13.03 -9.37
C LEU A 107 -4.48 14.53 -9.12
N ALA A 108 -4.31 14.93 -7.86
CA ALA A 108 -4.02 16.32 -7.48
C ALA A 108 -2.58 16.75 -7.87
N ASN A 109 -1.63 15.81 -7.81
CA ASN A 109 -0.22 16.04 -8.12
C ASN A 109 0.17 15.76 -9.59
N ALA A 110 -0.75 15.30 -10.43
CA ALA A 110 -0.47 14.89 -11.81
C ALA A 110 -0.03 16.06 -12.70
N SER A 111 1.23 16.01 -13.14
CA SER A 111 1.91 17.05 -13.92
C SER A 111 1.25 17.32 -15.27
N ASP A 112 0.92 16.26 -16.01
CA ASP A 112 0.41 16.37 -17.38
C ASP A 112 -0.88 15.56 -17.63
N ASP A 113 -1.40 15.68 -18.85
CA ASP A 113 -2.63 15.01 -19.26
C ASP A 113 -2.46 13.48 -19.39
N SER A 114 -1.25 12.99 -19.68
CA SER A 114 -0.96 11.55 -19.71
C SER A 114 -1.03 10.95 -18.29
N ASP A 115 -0.41 11.61 -17.31
CA ASP A 115 -0.49 11.25 -15.89
C ASP A 115 -1.95 11.26 -15.40
N ARG A 116 -2.70 12.34 -15.69
CA ARG A 116 -4.12 12.47 -15.34
C ARG A 116 -4.96 11.36 -15.98
N ALA A 117 -4.73 11.02 -17.25
CA ALA A 117 -5.39 9.92 -17.92
C ALA A 117 -5.05 8.56 -17.30
N TYR A 118 -3.80 8.35 -16.90
CA TYR A 118 -3.37 7.12 -16.24
C TYR A 118 -4.03 6.97 -14.88
N VAL A 119 -4.02 7.99 -14.01
CA VAL A 119 -4.66 7.96 -12.69
C VAL A 119 -6.17 7.70 -12.81
N TYR A 120 -6.87 8.35 -13.75
CA TYR A 120 -8.30 8.09 -13.96
C TYR A 120 -8.61 6.64 -14.35
N HIS A 121 -7.78 6.00 -15.18
CA HIS A 121 -7.94 4.57 -15.50
C HIS A 121 -7.87 3.70 -14.25
N HIS A 122 -6.98 4.02 -13.32
CA HIS A 122 -6.75 3.24 -12.12
C HIS A 122 -7.83 3.45 -11.05
N ILE A 123 -8.40 4.65 -10.94
CA ILE A 123 -9.63 4.87 -10.16
C ILE A 123 -10.78 4.05 -10.76
N GLY A 124 -10.87 3.95 -12.09
CA GLY A 124 -11.82 3.07 -12.77
C GLY A 124 -11.65 1.61 -12.37
N TYR A 125 -10.42 1.11 -12.38
CA TYR A 125 -10.10 -0.27 -11.97
C TYR A 125 -10.38 -0.53 -10.48
N LEU A 126 -10.05 0.40 -9.59
CA LEU A 126 -10.41 0.36 -8.17
C LEU A 126 -11.93 0.25 -7.98
N LYS A 127 -12.70 1.11 -8.65
CA LYS A 127 -14.17 1.11 -8.56
C LYS A 127 -14.77 -0.18 -9.11
N ALA A 128 -14.20 -0.76 -10.17
CA ALA A 128 -14.60 -2.08 -10.67
C ALA A 128 -14.32 -3.19 -9.64
N GLY A 129 -13.16 -3.15 -8.96
CA GLY A 129 -12.83 -4.07 -7.86
C GLY A 129 -13.75 -3.96 -6.64
N GLN A 130 -14.29 -2.76 -6.38
CA GLN A 130 -15.32 -2.52 -5.36
C GLN A 130 -16.74 -2.93 -5.80
N GLY A 131 -16.94 -3.33 -7.06
CA GLY A 131 -18.27 -3.58 -7.66
C GLY A 131 -19.05 -2.32 -8.04
N GLU A 132 -18.43 -1.14 -7.93
CA GLU A 132 -19.01 0.18 -8.27
C GLU A 132 -18.92 0.45 -9.80
N TYR A 133 -19.39 -0.50 -10.62
CA TYR A 133 -19.17 -0.51 -12.07
C TYR A 133 -19.61 0.77 -12.81
N GLN A 134 -20.69 1.42 -12.36
CA GLN A 134 -21.16 2.67 -12.98
C GLN A 134 -20.14 3.81 -12.81
N GLN A 135 -19.49 3.90 -11.64
CA GLN A 135 -18.42 4.87 -11.40
C GLN A 135 -17.14 4.46 -12.14
N ALA A 136 -16.85 3.16 -12.20
CA ALA A 136 -15.72 2.62 -12.95
C ALA A 136 -15.76 3.09 -14.42
N VAL A 137 -16.91 2.95 -15.08
CA VAL A 137 -17.14 3.44 -16.45
C VAL A 137 -16.86 4.94 -16.56
N THR A 138 -17.43 5.77 -15.70
CA THR A 138 -17.19 7.23 -15.72
C THR A 138 -15.70 7.61 -15.57
N PHE A 139 -14.93 6.86 -14.79
CA PHE A 139 -13.49 7.10 -14.65
C PHE A 139 -12.68 6.59 -15.84
N TYR A 140 -13.06 5.46 -16.45
CA TYR A 140 -12.49 5.00 -17.71
C TYR A 140 -12.79 5.95 -18.87
N GLU A 141 -13.99 6.52 -18.95
CA GLU A 141 -14.38 7.52 -19.96
C GLU A 141 -13.51 8.78 -19.85
N LYS A 142 -13.25 9.29 -18.63
CA LYS A 142 -12.32 10.42 -18.40
C LYS A 142 -10.89 10.11 -18.87
N SER A 143 -10.40 8.89 -18.62
CA SER A 143 -9.09 8.45 -19.12
C SER A 143 -9.05 8.44 -20.65
N LEU A 144 -10.08 7.89 -21.28
CA LEU A 144 -10.22 7.82 -22.74
C LEU A 144 -10.35 9.21 -23.38
N GLU A 145 -11.12 10.12 -22.78
CA GLU A 145 -11.30 11.49 -23.29
C GLU A 145 -9.95 12.22 -23.37
N ILE A 146 -9.12 12.10 -22.33
CA ILE A 146 -7.80 12.74 -22.31
C ILE A 146 -6.85 12.08 -23.30
N LYS A 147 -6.80 10.74 -23.37
CA LYS A 147 -5.99 10.03 -24.38
C LYS A 147 -6.36 10.41 -25.81
N ARG A 148 -7.65 10.58 -26.11
CA ARG A 148 -8.14 11.03 -27.43
C ARG A 148 -7.78 12.49 -27.74
N LYS A 149 -7.48 13.32 -26.74
CA LYS A 149 -6.99 14.69 -26.90
C LYS A 149 -5.47 14.80 -27.06
N THR A 150 -4.72 13.82 -26.56
CA THR A 150 -3.24 13.79 -26.62
C THR A 150 -2.67 12.96 -27.77
N LEU A 151 -3.47 12.06 -28.37
CA LEU A 151 -3.13 11.36 -29.61
C LEU A 151 -3.28 12.31 -30.82
N PRO A 152 -2.32 12.34 -31.76
CA PRO A 152 -2.54 12.91 -33.10
C PRO A 152 -3.70 12.19 -33.80
N GLU A 153 -4.46 12.89 -34.66
CA GLU A 153 -5.67 12.37 -35.31
C GLU A 153 -5.49 11.12 -36.22
N ASP A 154 -4.26 10.65 -36.42
CA ASP A 154 -3.88 9.63 -37.42
C ASP A 154 -3.21 8.38 -36.79
N ASP A 155 -3.39 8.15 -35.49
CA ASP A 155 -2.92 6.92 -34.82
C ASP A 155 -3.94 5.78 -35.00
N ALA A 156 -3.53 4.72 -35.72
CA ALA A 156 -4.38 3.62 -36.19
C ALA A 156 -4.99 2.74 -35.07
N SER A 157 -4.76 3.06 -33.80
CA SER A 157 -5.35 2.42 -32.63
C SER A 157 -6.79 2.86 -32.30
N LEU A 158 -7.30 3.93 -32.93
CA LEU A 158 -8.65 4.48 -32.68
C LEU A 158 -9.76 3.97 -33.60
N ALA A 159 -9.47 3.02 -34.51
CA ALA A 159 -10.46 2.45 -35.42
C ALA A 159 -11.39 1.46 -34.68
N PRO A 160 -12.72 1.69 -34.62
CA PRO A 160 -13.66 0.66 -34.20
C PRO A 160 -13.77 -0.44 -35.27
N THR A 161 -13.77 -1.70 -34.84
CA THR A 161 -14.15 -2.87 -35.66
C THR A 161 -15.63 -3.18 -35.54
#